data_AF-A0A3A0AZD9-F1
#
_entry.id   AF-A0A3A0AZD9-F1
#
_cell.length_a   1.000
_cell.length_b   1.000
_cell.length_c   1.000
_cell.angle_alpha   90.00
_cell.angle_beta   90.00
_cell.angle_gamma   90.00
#
_symmetry.space_group_name_H-M   'P 1'
#
loop_
_entity.id
_entity.type
_entity.pdbx_description
1 polymer ?
#
loop_
_entity_poly.entity_id
_entity_poly.type
_entity_poly.pdbx_seq_one_letter_code
_entity_poly.pdbx_strand_id
1 'polypeptide(L)'
;MPPSNPTPWHTLSAEETLAQLQSSARGLSADEAQQRLAQVGRNELVDQGGVSPWKILWGQLTSIMVVVLIIAGAIAAFLGDLEDTIVILALVVINTAIGFYQEYNAEKAMAALKQMAVPTVRVRRDGVVREMAAPELAPGDIVLLEAGNRVPADGRLINGAGLQVQEAALTGESAPVAKTIAPLANADVALGDRRNMVYMGTNVTTGRGEYAVTATGMQTELG
;
A
#
# COMPACT_ATOMS: atom_id res chain seq x y z
N MET A 1 -1.84 -16.26 12.56
CA MET A 1 -2.05 -15.47 13.79
C MET A 1 -1.13 -14.28 13.69
N PRO A 2 -1.63 -13.02 13.67
CA PRO A 2 -0.74 -11.87 13.77
C PRO A 2 -0.07 -11.89 15.16
N PRO A 3 1.20 -11.45 15.28
CA PRO A 3 1.92 -11.54 16.54
C PRO A 3 1.23 -10.72 17.65
N SER A 4 1.23 -11.32 18.82
CA SER A 4 0.75 -10.81 20.11
C SER A 4 1.46 -9.51 20.49
N ASN A 5 0.66 -8.45 20.69
CA ASN A 5 1.02 -7.08 21.07
C ASN A 5 2.14 -6.42 20.22
N PRO A 6 1.81 -5.42 19.39
CA PRO A 6 2.84 -4.65 18.69
C PRO A 6 3.77 -4.02 19.72
N THR A 7 5.08 -4.15 19.49
CA THR A 7 6.10 -3.46 20.29
C THR A 7 5.76 -1.97 20.34
N PRO A 8 5.69 -1.34 21.52
CA PRO A 8 5.41 0.09 21.65
C PRO A 8 6.65 0.91 21.26
N TRP A 9 6.96 0.97 19.96
CA TRP A 9 8.17 1.63 19.44
C TRP A 9 8.29 3.09 19.90
N HIS A 10 7.16 3.77 20.10
CA HIS A 10 7.12 5.16 20.60
C HIS A 10 7.63 5.32 22.03
N THR A 11 7.68 4.27 22.84
CA THR A 11 8.24 4.34 24.20
C THR A 11 9.74 4.11 24.25
N LEU A 12 10.33 3.63 23.16
CA LEU A 12 11.75 3.30 23.09
C LEU A 12 12.58 4.50 22.62
N SER A 13 13.82 4.58 23.12
CA SER A 13 14.83 5.49 22.60
C SER A 13 15.24 5.10 21.18
N ALA A 14 15.98 5.99 20.51
CA ALA A 14 16.53 5.69 19.19
C ALA A 14 17.49 4.48 19.25
N GLU A 15 18.32 4.43 20.28
CA GLU A 15 19.30 3.37 20.51
C GLU A 15 18.63 2.03 20.79
N GLU A 16 17.61 2.01 21.66
CA GLU A 16 16.83 0.80 21.98
C GLU A 16 16.08 0.28 20.76
N THR A 17 15.50 1.18 19.97
CA THR A 17 14.80 0.82 18.73
C THR A 17 15.75 0.16 17.73
N LEU A 18 16.94 0.75 17.52
CA LEU A 18 17.95 0.18 16.64
C LEU A 18 18.44 -1.19 17.15
N ALA A 19 18.67 -1.32 18.46
CA ALA A 19 19.07 -2.59 19.07
C ALA A 19 18.01 -3.68 18.88
N GLN A 20 16.74 -3.36 19.10
CA GLN A 20 15.64 -4.31 18.95
C GLN A 20 15.37 -4.68 17.49
N LEU A 21 15.54 -3.74 16.56
CA LEU A 21 15.50 -4.00 15.11
C LEU A 21 16.77 -4.69 14.60
N GLN A 22 17.77 -4.95 15.45
CA GLN A 22 19.09 -5.45 15.06
C GLN A 22 19.67 -4.64 13.88
N SER A 23 19.60 -3.31 13.98
CA SER A 23 20.07 -2.36 12.98
C SER A 23 21.04 -1.38 13.64
N SER A 24 21.54 -0.42 12.87
CA SER A 24 22.49 0.59 13.34
C SER A 24 22.17 1.97 12.75
N ALA A 25 22.80 3.03 13.28
CA ALA A 25 22.72 4.36 12.68
C ALA A 25 23.34 4.43 11.27
N ARG A 26 24.11 3.42 10.86
CA ARG A 26 24.60 3.24 9.48
C ARG A 26 23.59 2.50 8.57
N GLY A 27 22.50 2.00 9.16
CA GLY A 27 21.51 1.16 8.50
C GLY A 27 21.96 -0.29 8.32
N LEU A 28 21.10 -1.06 7.67
CA LEU A 28 21.30 -2.48 7.37
C LEU A 28 22.37 -2.67 6.28
N SER A 29 22.96 -3.85 6.24
CA SER A 29 23.68 -4.28 5.04
C SER A 29 22.71 -4.64 3.91
N ALA A 30 23.19 -4.60 2.67
CA ALA A 30 22.39 -5.01 1.51
C ALA A 30 21.87 -6.46 1.65
N ASP A 31 22.71 -7.37 2.15
CA ASP A 31 22.38 -8.79 2.31
C ASP A 31 21.32 -9.01 3.39
N GLU A 32 21.47 -8.36 4.56
CA GLU A 32 20.48 -8.45 5.63
C GLU A 32 19.13 -7.89 5.20
N ALA A 33 19.13 -6.76 4.49
CA ALA A 33 17.90 -6.16 3.99
C ALA A 33 17.19 -7.10 2.99
N GLN A 34 17.94 -7.76 2.10
CA GLN A 34 17.37 -8.72 1.16
C GLN A 34 16.83 -9.97 1.88
N GLN A 35 17.52 -10.47 2.90
CA GLN A 35 17.05 -11.58 3.72
C GLN A 35 15.74 -11.24 4.45
N ARG A 36 15.64 -10.04 5.04
CA ARG A 36 14.43 -9.58 5.72
C ARG A 36 13.28 -9.38 4.73
N LEU A 37 13.55 -8.81 3.56
CA LEU A 37 12.56 -8.64 2.50
C LEU A 37 12.01 -9.99 2.03
N ALA A 38 12.85 -11.02 1.94
CA ALA A 38 12.43 -12.38 1.59
C ALA A 38 11.55 -13.04 2.67
N GLN A 39 11.72 -12.66 3.95
CA GLN A 39 10.95 -13.19 5.07
C GLN A 39 9.62 -12.46 5.29
N VAL A 40 9.64 -11.13 5.23
CA VAL A 40 8.49 -10.26 5.55
C VAL A 40 7.62 -9.98 4.31
N GLY A 41 8.21 -10.06 3.12
CA GLY A 41 7.57 -9.66 1.86
C GLY A 41 7.78 -8.18 1.54
N ARG A 42 7.37 -7.79 0.32
CA ARG A 42 7.51 -6.42 -0.19
C ARG A 42 6.71 -5.43 0.67
N ASN A 43 7.22 -4.20 0.76
CA ASN A 43 6.51 -3.08 1.37
C ASN A 43 5.40 -2.57 0.43
N GLU A 44 4.39 -3.40 0.27
CA GLU A 44 3.22 -3.15 -0.56
C GLU A 44 1.97 -3.52 0.25
N LEU A 45 0.95 -2.69 0.15
CA LEU A 45 -0.37 -3.04 0.66
C LEU A 45 -0.96 -4.06 -0.31
N VAL A 46 -1.54 -5.13 0.23
CA VAL A 46 -2.15 -6.18 -0.60
C VAL A 46 -3.35 -5.55 -1.33
N ASP A 47 -3.20 -5.33 -2.63
CA ASP A 47 -4.30 -4.91 -3.48
C ASP A 47 -5.31 -6.07 -3.56
N GLN A 48 -6.49 -5.93 -2.94
CA GLN A 48 -7.53 -6.97 -2.93
C GLN A 48 -8.16 -7.22 -4.32
N GLY A 49 -7.67 -6.57 -5.37
CA GLY A 49 -8.22 -6.67 -6.73
C GLY A 49 -7.14 -6.74 -7.79
N GLY A 50 -6.51 -7.90 -7.94
CA GLY A 50 -5.93 -8.25 -9.24
C GLY A 50 -7.05 -8.37 -10.29
N VAL A 51 -6.71 -8.11 -11.56
CA VAL A 51 -7.60 -8.34 -12.69
C VAL A 51 -8.07 -9.79 -12.65
N SER A 52 -9.34 -10.02 -12.34
CA SER A 52 -9.91 -11.37 -12.29
C SER A 52 -10.79 -11.56 -13.53
N PRO A 53 -10.31 -12.31 -14.55
CA PRO A 53 -11.06 -12.54 -15.78
C PRO A 53 -12.47 -13.09 -15.49
N TRP A 54 -12.60 -13.97 -14.50
CA TRP A 54 -13.88 -14.53 -14.09
C TRP A 54 -14.82 -13.49 -13.50
N LYS A 55 -14.29 -12.54 -12.70
CA LYS A 55 -15.08 -11.46 -12.12
C LYS A 55 -15.60 -10.50 -13.20
N ILE A 56 -14.75 -10.16 -14.17
CA ILE A 56 -15.12 -9.31 -15.31
C ILE A 56 -16.19 -10.00 -16.14
N LEU A 57 -16.00 -11.28 -16.48
CA LEU A 57 -16.97 -12.04 -17.27
C LEU A 57 -18.33 -12.14 -16.56
N TRP A 58 -18.32 -12.42 -15.25
CA TRP A 58 -19.55 -12.44 -14.46
C TRP A 58 -20.24 -11.08 -14.42
N GLY A 59 -19.47 -10.00 -14.26
CA GLY A 59 -19.97 -8.63 -14.35
C GLY A 59 -20.70 -8.36 -15.67
N GLN A 60 -20.12 -8.76 -16.81
CA GLN A 60 -20.74 -8.57 -18.13
C GLN A 60 -22.05 -9.34 -18.27
N LEU A 61 -22.10 -10.59 -17.81
CA LEU A 61 -23.31 -11.43 -17.86
C LEU A 61 -24.43 -10.93 -16.93
N THR A 62 -24.07 -10.32 -15.80
CA THR A 62 -25.04 -9.73 -14.85
C THR A 62 -25.45 -8.30 -15.19
N SER A 63 -24.90 -7.69 -16.24
CA SER A 63 -25.28 -6.35 -16.65
C SER A 63 -26.75 -6.31 -17.07
N ILE A 64 -27.48 -5.27 -16.65
CA ILE A 64 -28.93 -5.14 -16.86
C ILE A 64 -29.31 -5.38 -18.33
N MET A 65 -28.54 -4.81 -19.26
CA MET A 65 -28.80 -4.94 -20.69
C MET A 65 -28.62 -6.38 -21.20
N VAL A 66 -27.54 -7.06 -20.79
CA VAL A 66 -27.30 -8.47 -21.18
C VAL A 66 -28.34 -9.39 -20.56
N VAL A 67 -28.73 -9.18 -19.30
CA VAL A 67 -29.78 -9.95 -18.64
C VAL A 67 -31.12 -9.82 -19.38
N VAL A 68 -31.49 -8.60 -19.80
CA VAL A 68 -32.71 -8.37 -20.59
C VAL A 68 -32.65 -9.13 -21.92
N LEU A 69 -31.51 -9.13 -22.60
CA LEU A 69 -31.33 -9.87 -23.86
C LEU A 69 -31.38 -11.39 -23.64
N ILE A 70 -30.79 -11.90 -22.56
CA ILE A 70 -30.86 -13.32 -22.19
C ILE A 70 -32.32 -13.72 -21.93
N ILE A 71 -33.08 -12.90 -21.20
CA ILE A 71 -34.51 -13.15 -20.96
C ILE A 71 -35.30 -13.12 -22.28
N ALA A 72 -35.05 -12.14 -23.15
CA ALA A 72 -35.69 -12.07 -24.46
C ALA A 72 -35.39 -13.30 -25.33
N GLY A 73 -34.12 -13.73 -25.37
CA GLY A 73 -33.71 -14.95 -26.07
C GLY A 73 -34.33 -16.22 -25.49
N ALA A 74 -34.47 -16.31 -24.16
CA ALA A 74 -35.16 -17.42 -23.50
C ALA A 74 -36.67 -17.47 -23.84
N ILE A 75 -37.31 -16.30 -23.94
CA ILE A 75 -38.71 -16.20 -24.36
C ILE A 75 -38.86 -16.64 -25.82
N ALA A 76 -38.02 -16.14 -26.74
CA ALA A 76 -38.04 -16.55 -28.15
C ALA A 76 -37.85 -18.06 -28.33
N ALA A 77 -36.91 -18.65 -27.58
CA ALA A 77 -36.66 -20.09 -27.60
C ALA A 77 -37.88 -20.90 -27.14
N PHE A 78 -38.57 -20.41 -26.10
CA PHE A 78 -39.79 -21.03 -25.60
C PHE A 78 -40.95 -20.97 -26.60
N LEU A 79 -41.02 -19.92 -27.41
CA LEU A 79 -42.00 -19.78 -28.49
C LEU A 79 -41.67 -20.64 -29.73
N GLY A 80 -40.51 -21.31 -29.75
CA GLY A 80 -40.06 -22.15 -30.86
C GLY A 80 -39.40 -21.38 -32.01
N ASP A 81 -39.11 -20.10 -31.82
CA ASP A 81 -38.43 -19.27 -32.82
C ASP A 81 -36.91 -19.43 -32.72
N LEU A 82 -36.39 -20.45 -33.41
CA LEU A 82 -34.98 -20.78 -33.40
C LEU A 82 -34.13 -19.73 -34.12
N GLU A 83 -34.64 -19.08 -35.17
CA GLU A 83 -33.88 -18.06 -35.91
C GLU A 83 -33.61 -16.86 -35.01
N ASP A 84 -34.65 -16.30 -34.38
CA ASP A 84 -34.50 -15.15 -33.48
C ASP A 84 -33.66 -15.49 -32.24
N THR A 85 -33.85 -16.69 -31.68
CA THR A 85 -33.06 -17.15 -30.52
C THR A 85 -31.57 -17.18 -30.82
N ILE A 86 -31.18 -17.73 -31.98
CA ILE A 86 -29.77 -17.83 -32.39
C ILE A 86 -29.19 -16.43 -32.60
N VAL A 87 -29.92 -15.52 -33.23
CA VAL A 87 -29.48 -14.13 -33.46
C VAL A 87 -29.25 -13.40 -32.13
N ILE A 88 -30.17 -13.51 -31.18
CA ILE A 88 -30.06 -12.87 -29.86
C ILE A 88 -28.88 -13.44 -29.08
N LEU A 89 -28.72 -14.76 -29.04
CA LEU A 89 -27.60 -15.41 -28.35
C LEU A 89 -26.25 -15.02 -28.97
N ALA A 90 -26.15 -14.95 -30.30
CA ALA A 90 -24.94 -14.50 -30.98
C ALA A 90 -24.60 -13.06 -30.59
N LEU A 91 -25.59 -12.16 -30.53
CA LEU A 91 -25.41 -10.77 -30.13
C LEU A 91 -24.94 -10.65 -28.68
N VAL A 92 -25.51 -11.44 -27.76
CA VAL A 92 -25.07 -11.52 -26.37
C VAL A 92 -23.61 -11.96 -26.28
N VAL A 93 -23.23 -13.05 -26.97
CA VAL A 93 -21.85 -13.57 -26.94
C VAL A 93 -20.86 -12.53 -27.48
N ILE A 94 -21.18 -11.89 -28.61
CA ILE A 94 -20.32 -10.86 -29.21
C ILE A 94 -20.18 -9.67 -28.26
N ASN A 95 -21.27 -9.16 -27.71
CA ASN A 95 -21.23 -8.01 -26.80
C ASN A 95 -20.49 -8.33 -25.49
N THR A 96 -20.71 -9.51 -24.91
CA THR A 96 -19.98 -9.95 -23.72
C THR A 96 -18.49 -10.10 -24.00
N ALA A 97 -18.10 -10.65 -25.16
CA ALA A 97 -16.69 -10.78 -25.54
C ALA A 97 -16.01 -9.42 -25.75
N ILE A 98 -16.68 -8.49 -26.45
CA ILE A 98 -16.19 -7.12 -26.64
C ILE A 98 -16.07 -6.41 -25.29
N GLY A 99 -17.12 -6.46 -24.46
CA GLY A 99 -17.13 -5.83 -23.14
C GLY A 99 -16.07 -6.40 -22.21
N PHE A 100 -15.89 -7.72 -22.19
CA PHE A 100 -14.81 -8.38 -21.45
C PHE A 100 -13.42 -7.89 -21.90
N TYR A 101 -13.17 -7.84 -23.22
CA TYR A 101 -11.88 -7.38 -23.74
C TYR A 101 -11.61 -5.90 -23.43
N GLN A 102 -12.63 -5.05 -23.53
CA GLN A 102 -12.52 -3.62 -23.19
C GLN A 102 -12.20 -3.43 -21.70
N GLU A 103 -12.95 -4.08 -20.81
CA GLU A 103 -12.76 -3.97 -19.37
C GLU A 103 -11.41 -4.55 -18.95
N TYR A 104 -11.04 -5.72 -19.46
CA TYR A 104 -9.76 -6.37 -19.14
C TYR A 104 -8.57 -5.49 -19.54
N ASN A 105 -8.61 -4.85 -20.71
CA ASN A 105 -7.54 -3.95 -21.14
C ASN A 105 -7.53 -2.65 -20.34
N ALA A 106 -8.69 -2.12 -19.96
CA ALA A 106 -8.78 -0.94 -19.10
C ALA A 106 -8.16 -1.20 -17.73
N GLU A 107 -8.53 -2.31 -17.06
CA GLU A 107 -7.94 -2.68 -15.78
C GLU A 107 -6.43 -2.94 -15.89
N LYS A 108 -5.97 -3.62 -16.95
CA LYS A 108 -4.55 -3.86 -17.21
C LYS A 108 -3.76 -2.57 -17.41
N ALA A 109 -4.31 -1.60 -18.14
CA ALA A 109 -3.69 -0.30 -18.31
C ALA A 109 -3.58 0.46 -16.98
N MET A 110 -4.63 0.41 -16.15
CA MET A 110 -4.60 0.99 -14.80
C MET A 110 -3.55 0.34 -13.90
N ALA A 111 -3.44 -1.00 -13.94
CA ALA A 111 -2.42 -1.73 -13.17
C ALA A 111 -0.99 -1.34 -13.59
N ALA A 112 -0.74 -1.19 -14.89
CA ALA A 112 0.56 -0.74 -15.39
C ALA A 112 0.89 0.70 -14.95
N LEU A 113 -0.10 1.61 -14.99
CA LEU A 113 0.09 2.98 -14.48
C LEU A 113 0.41 3.00 -12.97
N LYS A 114 -0.24 2.15 -12.16
CA LYS A 114 0.09 1.99 -10.74
C LYS A 114 1.55 1.55 -10.54
N GLN A 115 2.05 0.62 -11.36
CA GLN A 115 3.44 0.15 -11.28
C GLN A 115 4.47 1.20 -11.71
N MET A 116 4.12 2.09 -12.64
CA MET A 116 5.01 3.20 -13.05
C MET A 116 5.11 4.30 -11.98
N ALA A 117 4.15 4.36 -11.06
CA ALA A 117 4.11 5.34 -9.97
C ALA A 117 4.77 4.84 -8.66
N VAL A 118 5.56 3.74 -8.71
CA VAL A 118 6.24 3.21 -7.51
C VAL A 118 7.15 4.30 -6.93
N PRO A 119 6.90 4.76 -5.69
CA PRO A 119 7.66 5.85 -5.11
C PRO A 119 9.09 5.42 -4.84
N THR A 120 10.03 6.29 -5.18
CA THR A 120 11.44 6.16 -4.80
C THR A 120 11.66 6.76 -3.41
N VAL A 121 12.56 6.15 -2.64
CA VAL A 121 12.86 6.53 -1.26
C VAL A 121 14.37 6.57 -1.04
N ARG A 122 14.83 7.50 -0.19
CA ARG A 122 16.25 7.58 0.20
C ARG A 122 16.47 6.78 1.48
N VAL A 123 17.35 5.79 1.40
CA VAL A 123 17.64 4.86 2.48
C VAL A 123 19.14 4.85 2.75
N ARG A 124 19.54 4.81 4.02
CA ARG A 124 20.91 4.56 4.43
C ARG A 124 21.08 3.07 4.68
N ARG A 125 21.97 2.44 3.90
CA ARG A 125 22.40 1.05 4.08
C ARG A 125 23.92 1.01 3.92
N ASP A 126 24.61 0.24 4.76
CA ASP A 126 26.09 0.22 4.82
C ASP A 126 26.72 1.62 5.05
N GLY A 127 26.00 2.53 5.70
CA GLY A 127 26.42 3.91 5.95
C GLY A 127 26.29 4.85 4.74
N VAL A 128 25.87 4.33 3.58
CA VAL A 128 25.73 5.08 2.33
C VAL A 128 24.25 5.33 2.04
N VAL A 129 23.91 6.59 1.73
CA VAL A 129 22.58 6.96 1.29
C VAL A 129 22.41 6.57 -0.18
N ARG A 130 21.37 5.79 -0.48
CA ARG A 130 21.01 5.35 -1.83
C ARG A 130 19.51 5.56 -2.07
N GLU A 131 19.14 5.81 -3.31
CA GLU A 131 17.74 5.79 -3.73
C GLU A 131 17.35 4.38 -4.13
N MET A 132 16.16 3.95 -3.71
CA MET A 132 15.61 2.65 -4.07
C MET A 132 14.08 2.68 -4.11
N ALA A 133 13.46 1.63 -4.63
CA ALA A 133 12.01 1.53 -4.70
C ALA A 133 11.41 1.29 -3.30
N ALA A 134 10.36 2.02 -2.91
CA ALA A 134 9.70 1.86 -1.62
C ALA A 134 9.27 0.41 -1.29
N PRO A 135 8.83 -0.42 -2.26
CA PRO A 135 8.54 -1.84 -2.03
C PRO A 135 9.70 -2.71 -1.54
N GLU A 136 10.94 -2.25 -1.71
CA GLU A 136 12.16 -2.97 -1.30
C GLU A 136 12.64 -2.59 0.10
N LEU A 137 11.87 -1.74 0.81
CA LEU A 137 12.09 -1.44 2.22
C LEU A 137 11.84 -2.68 3.07
N ALA A 138 12.69 -2.87 4.06
CA ALA A 138 12.57 -3.90 5.08
C ALA A 138 12.58 -3.28 6.49
N PRO A 139 11.94 -3.92 7.49
CA PRO A 139 12.06 -3.50 8.88
C PRO A 139 13.54 -3.39 9.30
N GLY A 140 13.91 -2.29 9.95
CA GLY A 140 15.28 -1.97 10.33
C GLY A 140 16.02 -1.05 9.35
N ASP A 141 15.50 -0.80 8.15
CA ASP A 141 16.05 0.22 7.25
C ASP A 141 16.02 1.61 7.87
N ILE A 142 16.99 2.46 7.50
CA ILE A 142 17.02 3.86 7.91
C ILE A 142 16.60 4.73 6.75
N VAL A 143 15.41 5.30 6.82
CA VAL A 143 14.85 6.15 5.77
C VAL A 143 15.11 7.61 6.10
N LEU A 144 15.52 8.37 5.09
CA LEU A 144 15.73 9.80 5.18
C LEU A 144 14.50 10.51 4.61
N LEU A 145 13.96 11.44 5.39
CA LEU A 145 12.80 12.25 5.07
C LEU A 145 13.20 13.71 4.92
N GLU A 146 12.66 14.35 3.90
CA GLU A 146 12.76 15.79 3.63
C GLU A 146 11.37 16.33 3.26
N ALA A 147 11.21 17.65 3.32
CA ALA A 147 9.97 18.32 2.93
C ALA A 147 9.49 17.89 1.53
N GLY A 148 8.21 17.56 1.42
CA GLY A 148 7.59 17.05 0.20
C GLY A 148 7.66 15.53 0.04
N ASN A 149 8.42 14.81 0.88
CA ASN A 149 8.41 13.35 0.85
C ASN A 149 7.09 12.81 1.41
N ARG A 150 6.62 11.71 0.82
CA ARG A 150 5.59 10.86 1.41
C ARG A 150 6.27 9.77 2.21
N VAL A 151 5.80 9.51 3.43
CA VAL A 151 6.38 8.50 4.31
C VAL A 151 6.06 7.10 3.73
N PRO A 152 7.08 6.30 3.39
CA PRO A 152 6.88 5.04 2.64
C PRO A 152 6.55 3.82 3.51
N ALA A 153 6.82 3.89 4.80
CA ALA A 153 6.63 2.80 5.76
C ALA A 153 6.57 3.37 7.18
N ASP A 154 5.96 2.66 8.12
CA ASP A 154 5.90 3.09 9.51
C ASP A 154 7.28 3.02 10.16
N GLY A 155 7.55 3.95 11.07
CA GLY A 155 8.80 3.89 11.80
C GLY A 155 9.00 4.93 12.89
N ARG A 156 10.10 4.72 13.60
CA ARG A 156 10.50 5.48 14.79
C ARG A 156 11.57 6.49 14.42
N LEU A 157 11.33 7.77 14.72
CA LEU A 157 12.29 8.83 14.45
C LEU A 157 13.55 8.68 15.30
N ILE A 158 14.70 8.60 14.65
CA ILE A 158 16.01 8.52 15.30
C ILE A 158 16.78 9.83 15.22
N ASN A 159 16.44 10.68 14.24
CA ASN A 159 17.03 12.01 14.07
C ASN A 159 16.00 12.95 13.40
N GLY A 160 16.14 14.25 13.59
CA GLY A 160 15.21 15.21 13.03
C GLY A 160 15.51 16.66 13.39
N ALA A 161 15.20 17.56 12.46
CA ALA A 161 15.30 18.99 12.64
C ALA A 161 14.09 19.68 12.01
N GLY A 162 13.24 20.26 12.86
CA GLY A 162 12.04 20.99 12.44
C GLY A 162 11.04 20.14 11.63
N LEU A 163 11.05 18.81 11.80
CA LEU A 163 10.20 17.91 11.03
C LEU A 163 8.73 18.11 11.39
N GLN A 164 7.90 18.34 10.37
CA GLN A 164 6.44 18.36 10.49
C GLN A 164 5.83 17.42 9.46
N VAL A 165 4.81 16.67 9.88
CA VAL A 165 4.14 15.68 9.04
C VAL A 165 2.64 15.92 9.11
N GLN A 166 1.97 15.91 7.95
CA GLN A 166 0.53 15.95 7.84
C GLN A 166 -0.03 14.53 7.87
N GLU A 167 -0.81 14.23 8.91
CA GLU A 167 -1.28 12.87 9.23
C GLU A 167 -2.78 12.67 8.94
N ALA A 168 -3.37 13.57 8.14
CA ALA A 168 -4.78 13.55 7.77
C ALA A 168 -5.26 12.18 7.25
N ALA A 169 -4.38 11.43 6.59
CA ALA A 169 -4.68 10.10 6.08
C ALA A 169 -4.98 9.06 7.18
N LEU A 170 -4.48 9.24 8.41
CA LEU A 170 -4.68 8.31 9.52
C LEU A 170 -5.55 8.91 10.64
N THR A 171 -5.45 10.22 10.90
CA THR A 171 -6.14 10.86 12.03
C THR A 171 -7.35 11.69 11.63
N GLY A 172 -7.49 12.03 10.34
CA GLY A 172 -8.48 12.99 9.85
C GLY A 172 -8.13 14.45 10.15
N GLU A 173 -7.05 14.71 10.90
CA GLU A 173 -6.61 16.07 11.22
C GLU A 173 -5.74 16.65 10.11
N SER A 174 -6.14 17.80 9.56
CA SER A 174 -5.43 18.43 8.44
C SER A 174 -4.20 19.26 8.86
N ALA A 175 -4.10 19.61 10.14
CA ALA A 175 -2.99 20.41 10.66
C ALA A 175 -1.69 19.58 10.70
N PRO A 176 -0.54 20.13 10.24
CA PRO A 176 0.74 19.44 10.38
C PRO A 176 1.14 19.26 11.84
N VAL A 177 1.60 18.05 12.19
CA VAL A 177 2.05 17.69 13.53
C VAL A 177 3.57 17.82 13.61
N ALA A 178 4.06 18.60 14.58
CA ALA A 178 5.48 18.71 14.86
C ALA A 178 6.00 17.43 15.53
N LYS A 179 7.08 16.88 14.96
CA LYS A 179 7.65 15.61 15.39
C LYS A 179 8.82 15.78 16.36
N THR A 180 9.00 14.80 17.23
CA THR A 180 10.05 14.76 18.26
C THR A 180 10.84 13.45 18.19
N ILE A 181 11.99 13.38 18.85
CA ILE A 181 12.86 12.18 18.86
C ILE A 181 12.81 11.48 20.22
N ALA A 182 12.46 12.20 21.30
CA ALA A 182 12.45 11.64 22.65
C ALA A 182 11.44 10.49 22.77
N PRO A 183 11.74 9.45 23.57
CA PRO A 183 10.77 8.41 23.91
C PRO A 183 9.57 9.01 24.65
N LEU A 184 8.40 8.42 24.45
CA LEU A 184 7.18 8.77 25.19
C LEU A 184 7.05 7.85 26.41
N ALA A 185 6.73 8.41 27.57
CA ALA A 185 6.67 7.65 28.82
C ALA A 185 5.48 6.70 28.91
N ASN A 186 4.39 6.98 28.19
CA ASN A 186 3.15 6.22 28.25
C ASN A 186 3.01 5.31 27.02
N ALA A 187 2.73 4.02 27.25
CA ALA A 187 2.42 3.06 26.19
C ALA A 187 1.03 3.32 25.59
N ASP A 188 0.07 3.78 26.40
CA ASP A 188 -1.33 4.02 26.03
C ASP A 188 -1.52 5.42 25.43
N VAL A 189 -0.78 5.72 24.37
CA VAL A 189 -0.85 6.97 23.62
C VAL A 189 -1.55 6.72 22.28
N ALA A 190 -2.55 7.53 21.98
CA ALA A 190 -3.28 7.49 20.71
C ALA A 190 -2.32 7.73 19.53
N LEU A 191 -2.64 7.15 18.36
CA LEU A 191 -1.76 7.17 17.20
C LEU A 191 -1.28 8.57 16.80
N GLY A 192 -2.18 9.55 16.78
CA GLY A 192 -1.87 10.95 16.45
C GLY A 192 -0.99 11.67 17.49
N ASP A 193 -0.98 11.19 18.73
CA ASP A 193 -0.16 11.75 19.82
C ASP A 193 1.24 11.13 19.89
N ARG A 194 1.50 10.06 19.13
CA ARG A 194 2.83 9.43 19.00
C ARG A 194 3.74 10.28 18.10
N ARG A 195 4.09 11.48 18.57
CA ARG A 195 4.86 12.50 17.82
C ARG A 195 6.30 12.09 17.47
N ASN A 196 6.76 10.96 17.98
CA ASN A 196 8.08 10.42 17.68
C ASN A 196 8.06 9.24 16.70
N MET A 197 6.89 8.98 16.12
CA MET A 197 6.63 8.04 15.04
C MET A 197 6.27 8.78 13.75
N VAL A 198 6.47 8.10 12.62
CA VAL A 198 5.97 8.47 11.30
C VAL A 198 5.24 7.28 10.69
N TYR A 199 4.21 7.54 9.90
CA TYR A 199 3.31 6.50 9.38
C TYR A 199 3.20 6.50 7.86
N MET A 200 3.12 5.32 7.26
CA MET A 200 2.97 5.12 5.83
C MET A 200 1.82 5.97 5.28
N GLY A 201 2.08 6.64 4.16
CA GLY A 201 1.07 7.39 3.43
C GLY A 201 0.88 8.84 3.88
N THR A 202 1.45 9.23 5.03
CA THR A 202 1.50 10.63 5.50
C THR A 202 2.53 11.46 4.73
N ASN A 203 2.40 12.79 4.76
CA ASN A 203 3.25 13.70 3.97
C ASN A 203 4.08 14.61 4.85
N VAL A 204 5.38 14.69 4.58
CA VAL A 204 6.29 15.62 5.25
C VAL A 204 6.06 17.02 4.69
N THR A 205 5.67 17.96 5.54
CA THR A 205 5.40 19.34 5.12
C THR A 205 6.65 20.21 5.20
N THR A 206 7.43 20.07 6.28
CA THR A 206 8.65 20.86 6.51
C THR A 206 9.70 20.05 7.27
N GLY A 207 10.95 20.54 7.20
CA GLY A 207 12.08 19.98 7.93
C GLY A 207 12.68 18.73 7.29
N ARG A 208 13.51 18.04 8.08
CA ARG A 208 14.17 16.80 7.70
C ARG A 208 14.22 15.84 8.88
N GLY A 209 14.24 14.55 8.61
CA GLY A 209 14.29 13.51 9.63
C GLY A 209 14.91 12.22 9.13
N GLU A 210 15.33 11.39 10.06
CA GLU A 210 15.75 10.02 9.80
C GLU A 210 14.97 9.12 10.75
N TYR A 211 14.47 8.00 10.24
CA TYR A 211 13.70 7.06 11.04
C TYR A 211 14.08 5.63 10.73
N ALA A 212 13.99 4.78 11.74
CA ALA A 212 14.13 3.33 11.59
C ALA A 212 12.77 2.73 11.25
N VAL A 213 12.70 1.98 10.15
CA VAL A 213 11.47 1.30 9.71
C VAL A 213 11.09 0.23 10.71
N THR A 214 9.89 0.34 11.29
CA THR A 214 9.39 -0.61 12.29
C THR A 214 8.41 -1.61 11.69
N ALA A 215 7.67 -1.21 10.65
CA ALA A 215 6.73 -2.07 9.95
C ALA A 215 6.61 -1.70 8.47
N THR A 216 6.30 -2.69 7.64
CA THR A 216 6.15 -2.57 6.18
C THR A 216 4.89 -3.28 5.68
N GLY A 217 4.34 -2.84 4.55
CA GLY A 217 3.16 -3.44 3.93
C GLY A 217 1.97 -3.55 4.88
N MET A 218 1.37 -4.75 4.94
CA MET A 218 0.20 -5.09 5.79
C MET A 218 0.47 -5.09 7.30
N GLN A 219 1.70 -4.78 7.73
CA GLN A 219 2.02 -4.63 9.16
C GLN A 219 2.05 -3.16 9.60
N THR A 220 1.90 -2.23 8.65
CA THR A 220 1.76 -0.80 8.97
C THR A 220 0.36 -0.48 9.48
N GLU A 221 0.19 0.67 10.11
CA GLU A 221 -1.11 1.17 10.59
C GLU A 221 -2.12 1.43 9.46
N LEU A 222 -1.65 1.58 8.22
CA LEU A 222 -2.50 1.77 7.03
C LEU A 222 -2.93 0.43 6.39
N GLY A 223 -2.18 -0.66 6.63
CA GLY A 223 -2.42 -1.98 6.04
C GLY A 223 -3.37 -2.83 6.87
#